data_AF-A0A2J0LDZ3-F1
#
_entry.id   AF-A0A2J0LDZ3-F1
#
_cell.length_a   1.000
_cell.length_b   1.000
_cell.length_c   1.000
_cell.angle_alpha   90.00
_cell.angle_beta   90.00
_cell.angle_gamma   90.00
#
_symmetry.space_group_name_H-M   'P 1'
#
loop_
_entity.id
_entity.type
_entity.pdbx_description
1 polymer ?
#
loop_
_entity_poly.entity_id
_entity_poly.type
_entity_poly.pdbx_seq_one_letter_code
_entity_poly.pdbx_strand_id
1 'polypeptide(L)'
;MIMNHEYFSDEHQLSFLRKQESSVFDFKRRWFPAFAGMTLCLIVSGCLPTSKSVDVPQIYKTPAEEAQWIRKGEPLIYQDHKWYPSDATENFMDTEVIKLGEYQDAAFFASKEDVEPYDRLYTKFSRNRYRYYKLKSESDDQDHLRQ
;
A
#
# COMPACT_ATOMS: atom_id res chain seq x y z
N MET A 1 -46.87 14.69 25.45
CA MET A 1 -46.70 13.42 24.72
C MET A 1 -45.23 13.06 24.81
N ILE A 2 -44.81 12.55 25.97
CA ILE A 2 -44.62 11.12 26.30
C ILE A 2 -43.37 10.55 25.62
N MET A 3 -42.50 10.06 26.49
CA MET A 3 -41.16 9.50 26.33
C MET A 3 -41.09 8.34 25.35
N ASN A 4 -39.88 8.08 24.84
CA ASN A 4 -39.10 6.84 25.02
C ASN A 4 -37.63 7.15 24.65
N HIS A 5 -36.63 6.92 25.50
CA HIS A 5 -36.00 5.60 25.79
C HIS A 5 -35.53 4.93 24.47
N GLU A 6 -34.31 4.46 24.24
CA GLU A 6 -33.16 4.13 25.07
C GLU A 6 -32.07 3.57 24.12
N TYR A 7 -30.80 3.60 24.57
CA TYR A 7 -29.76 2.56 24.41
C TYR A 7 -29.17 2.27 23.00
N PHE A 8 -27.87 2.50 22.80
CA PHE A 8 -26.75 1.61 23.17
C PHE A 8 -26.66 0.40 22.21
N SER A 9 -25.62 0.34 21.38
CA SER A 9 -24.59 -0.71 21.46
C SER A 9 -23.57 -0.56 20.33
N ASP A 10 -22.34 -0.26 20.73
CA ASP A 10 -21.10 -0.49 19.98
C ASP A 10 -20.88 -1.99 19.79
N GLU A 11 -21.24 -2.58 18.63
CA GLU A 11 -20.89 -3.99 18.32
C GLU A 11 -20.71 -4.27 16.81
N HIS A 12 -20.19 -3.33 16.01
CA HIS A 12 -19.92 -3.57 14.58
C HIS A 12 -18.42 -3.62 14.21
N GLN A 13 -17.56 -3.98 15.16
CA GLN A 13 -16.09 -4.08 14.99
C GLN A 13 -15.54 -5.52 15.00
N LEU A 14 -16.37 -6.57 14.93
CA LEU A 14 -15.88 -7.96 15.08
C LEU A 14 -16.44 -8.99 14.09
N SER A 15 -16.88 -8.59 12.89
CA SER A 15 -17.41 -9.53 11.88
C SER A 15 -16.46 -9.88 10.72
N PHE A 16 -15.21 -9.39 10.70
CA PHE A 16 -14.30 -9.61 9.56
C PHE A 16 -13.10 -10.54 9.83
N LEU A 17 -13.05 -11.21 10.98
CA LEU A 17 -12.02 -12.22 11.31
C LEU A 17 -12.55 -13.66 11.30
N ARG A 18 -13.35 -14.05 10.30
CA ARG A 18 -13.68 -15.47 10.10
C ARG A 18 -14.09 -15.81 8.68
N LYS A 19 -13.16 -15.67 7.72
CA LYS A 19 -13.30 -16.38 6.45
C LYS A 19 -11.95 -16.76 5.84
N GLN A 20 -11.31 -17.75 6.46
CA GLN A 20 -10.42 -18.61 5.71
C GLN A 20 -10.73 -20.06 6.08
N GLU A 21 -11.47 -20.69 5.18
CA GLU A 21 -11.96 -22.05 5.29
C GLU A 21 -10.79 -23.03 5.27
N SER A 22 -10.71 -23.78 6.37
CA SER A 22 -10.03 -25.04 6.50
C SER A 22 -10.56 -26.05 5.47
N SER A 23 -9.73 -26.43 4.50
CA SER A 23 -9.98 -27.64 3.72
C SER A 23 -9.63 -28.85 4.58
N VAL A 24 -10.71 -29.54 4.97
CA VAL A 24 -10.72 -30.87 5.56
C VAL A 24 -10.16 -31.85 4.53
N PHE A 25 -8.96 -32.38 4.79
CA PHE A 25 -8.53 -33.66 4.21
C PHE A 25 -8.32 -34.64 5.35
N ASP A 26 -9.40 -35.32 5.69
CA ASP A 26 -9.37 -36.51 6.51
C ASP A 26 -9.30 -37.76 5.64
N PHE A 27 -8.58 -38.74 6.17
CA PHE A 27 -8.67 -40.17 5.85
C PHE A 27 -7.88 -40.74 4.66
N LYS A 28 -6.66 -41.22 4.97
CA LYS A 28 -6.41 -42.67 4.92
C LYS A 28 -5.23 -43.08 5.81
N ARG A 29 -5.58 -43.71 6.93
CA ARG A 29 -4.71 -44.59 7.73
C ARG A 29 -3.99 -45.56 6.81
N ARG A 30 -2.66 -45.54 6.81
CA ARG A 30 -1.84 -46.64 6.31
C ARG A 30 -0.60 -46.77 7.18
N TRP A 31 -0.63 -47.86 7.92
CA TRP A 31 0.37 -48.40 8.83
C TRP A 31 1.72 -48.56 8.12
N PHE A 32 2.80 -48.03 8.68
CA PHE A 32 4.17 -48.44 8.34
C PHE A 32 4.98 -48.66 9.63
N PRO A 33 5.69 -49.80 9.73
CA PRO A 33 6.22 -50.34 10.98
C PRO A 33 7.48 -49.62 11.46
N ALA A 34 7.73 -49.73 12.76
CA ALA A 34 8.92 -49.29 13.44
C ALA A 34 10.18 -49.95 12.86
N PHE A 35 10.97 -49.20 12.09
CA PHE A 35 12.38 -49.49 11.90
C PHE A 35 13.18 -48.59 12.84
N ALA A 36 13.60 -49.20 13.95
CA ALA A 36 14.72 -48.74 14.75
C ALA A 36 15.96 -48.66 13.86
N GLY A 37 16.48 -47.45 13.66
CA GLY A 37 17.58 -47.21 12.72
C GLY A 37 18.10 -45.79 12.76
N MET A 38 18.44 -45.30 13.96
CA MET A 38 19.55 -44.39 14.23
C MET A 38 20.13 -43.65 13.01
N THR A 39 19.59 -42.45 12.71
CA THR A 39 20.28 -41.50 11.83
C THR A 39 20.20 -40.09 12.44
N LEU A 40 21.16 -39.85 13.33
CA LEU A 40 21.95 -38.62 13.49
C LEU A 40 21.23 -37.28 13.23
N CYS A 41 20.59 -36.74 14.27
CA CYS A 41 20.27 -35.31 14.34
C CYS A 41 21.57 -34.49 14.45
N LEU A 42 22.13 -34.07 13.31
CA LEU A 42 23.10 -32.98 13.26
C LEU A 42 22.36 -31.67 13.52
N ILE A 43 22.37 -31.23 14.78
CA ILE A 43 21.96 -29.89 15.19
C ILE A 43 23.00 -28.92 14.63
N VAL A 44 22.77 -28.42 13.42
CA VAL A 44 23.54 -27.32 12.87
C VAL A 44 23.06 -26.05 13.57
N SER A 45 23.76 -25.68 14.64
CA SER A 45 23.64 -24.38 15.29
C SER A 45 24.15 -23.28 14.35
N GLY A 46 23.36 -22.93 13.35
CA GLY A 46 23.59 -21.76 12.53
C GLY A 46 23.29 -20.51 13.35
N CYS A 47 24.33 -19.87 13.91
CA CYS A 47 24.24 -18.46 14.25
C CYS A 47 23.98 -17.69 12.95
N LEU A 48 22.71 -17.34 12.68
CA LEU A 48 22.42 -16.33 11.68
C LEU A 48 22.97 -15.01 12.20
N PRO A 49 23.93 -14.35 11.52
CA PRO A 49 24.20 -12.96 11.83
C PRO A 49 22.92 -12.20 11.52
N THR A 50 22.28 -11.63 12.55
CA THR A 50 21.29 -10.58 12.37
C THR A 50 22.03 -9.40 11.78
N SER A 51 22.09 -9.35 10.45
CA SER A 51 22.42 -8.14 9.71
C SER A 51 21.36 -7.12 10.10
N LYS A 52 21.69 -6.28 11.09
CA LYS A 52 21.03 -4.99 11.23
C LYS A 52 21.26 -4.28 9.91
N SER A 53 20.27 -4.35 9.03
CA SER A 53 20.18 -3.48 7.86
C SER A 53 20.24 -2.07 8.43
N VAL A 54 21.39 -1.44 8.30
CA VAL A 54 21.46 0.01 8.43
C VAL A 54 20.72 0.49 7.20
N ASP A 55 19.46 0.84 7.37
CA ASP A 55 18.63 1.41 6.31
C ASP A 55 19.34 2.66 5.81
N VAL A 56 20.08 2.50 4.70
CA VAL A 56 20.65 3.63 3.98
C VAL A 56 19.44 4.43 3.50
N PRO A 57 19.29 5.70 3.93
CA PRO A 57 18.15 6.50 3.53
C PRO A 57 18.08 6.53 2.01
N GLN A 58 16.96 6.07 1.45
CA GLN A 58 16.71 6.09 0.02
C GLN A 58 16.66 7.55 -0.42
N ILE A 59 17.71 8.06 -1.04
CA ILE A 59 17.72 9.42 -1.58
C ILE A 59 17.21 9.34 -3.01
N TYR A 60 16.01 9.87 -3.24
CA TYR A 60 15.44 9.90 -4.57
C TYR A 60 15.97 11.10 -5.35
N LYS A 61 16.44 10.86 -6.57
CA LYS A 61 16.92 11.94 -7.45
C LYS A 61 15.75 12.88 -7.77
N THR A 62 15.94 14.17 -7.51
CA THR A 62 15.03 15.20 -8.00
C THR A 62 15.35 15.42 -9.49
N PRO A 63 14.37 15.32 -10.40
CA PRO A 63 14.60 15.63 -11.80
C PRO A 63 14.97 17.12 -11.95
N ALA A 64 15.82 17.44 -12.93
CA ALA A 64 16.22 18.83 -13.18
C ALA A 64 15.05 19.68 -13.69
N GLU A 65 14.10 19.06 -14.38
CA GLU A 65 12.88 19.68 -14.88
C GLU A 65 11.68 18.76 -14.60
N GLU A 66 10.52 19.36 -14.29
CA GLU A 66 9.25 18.63 -14.18
C GLU A 66 8.87 18.05 -15.54
N ALA A 67 8.41 16.79 -15.56
CA ALA A 67 8.04 16.12 -16.80
C ALA A 67 6.92 16.91 -17.52
N GLN A 68 7.03 17.01 -18.85
CA GLN A 68 6.13 17.86 -19.65
C GLN A 68 4.65 17.46 -19.53
N TRP A 69 4.36 16.17 -19.38
CA TRP A 69 3.00 15.65 -19.22
C TRP A 69 2.35 16.15 -17.92
N ILE A 70 3.12 16.25 -16.82
CA ILE A 70 2.66 16.80 -15.55
C ILE A 70 2.28 18.27 -15.73
N ARG A 71 3.13 19.05 -16.41
CA ARG A 71 2.89 20.47 -16.70
C ARG A 71 1.67 20.72 -17.59
N LYS A 72 1.32 19.76 -18.44
CA LYS A 72 0.12 19.78 -19.29
C LYS A 72 -1.15 19.31 -18.58
N GLY A 73 -1.03 18.82 -17.35
CA GLY A 73 -2.17 18.25 -16.61
C GLY A 73 -2.58 16.86 -17.10
N GLU A 74 -1.69 16.15 -17.81
CA GLU A 74 -1.99 14.80 -18.28
C GLU A 74 -2.07 13.82 -17.10
N PRO A 75 -2.99 12.84 -17.14
CA PRO A 75 -3.13 11.88 -16.06
C PRO A 75 -2.01 10.84 -16.05
N LEU A 76 -1.64 10.43 -14.84
CA LEU A 76 -0.87 9.22 -14.59
C LEU A 76 -1.81 8.01 -14.64
N ILE A 77 -1.42 6.95 -15.34
CA ILE A 77 -2.20 5.69 -15.38
C ILE A 77 -1.56 4.70 -14.41
N TYR A 78 -2.31 4.28 -13.40
CA TYR A 78 -1.85 3.30 -12.41
C TYR A 78 -3.03 2.42 -11.97
N GLN A 79 -2.81 1.09 -11.97
CA GLN A 79 -3.85 0.09 -11.68
C GLN A 79 -5.13 0.30 -12.51
N ASP A 80 -5.01 0.57 -13.81
CA ASP A 80 -6.13 0.87 -14.74
C ASP A 80 -6.96 2.13 -14.39
N HIS A 81 -6.54 2.92 -13.40
CA HIS A 81 -7.16 4.18 -13.04
C HIS A 81 -6.36 5.38 -13.54
N LYS A 82 -7.06 6.47 -13.85
CA LYS A 82 -6.47 7.76 -14.25
C LYS A 82 -6.38 8.68 -13.03
N TRP A 83 -5.16 9.08 -12.72
CA TRP A 83 -4.81 9.94 -11.61
C TRP A 83 -4.43 11.32 -12.14
N TYR A 84 -5.16 12.35 -11.75
CA TYR A 84 -4.96 13.70 -12.27
C TYR A 84 -4.11 14.53 -11.32
N PRO A 85 -3.13 15.29 -11.85
CA PRO A 85 -2.29 16.14 -11.02
C PRO A 85 -3.15 17.23 -10.37
N SER A 86 -2.89 17.49 -9.09
CA SER A 86 -3.43 18.66 -8.41
C SER A 86 -2.43 19.81 -8.46
N ASP A 87 -2.92 21.05 -8.41
CA ASP A 87 -2.07 22.24 -8.36
C ASP A 87 -1.30 22.37 -7.03
N ALA A 88 -1.81 21.73 -5.98
CA ALA A 88 -1.20 21.74 -4.66
C ALA A 88 0.01 20.79 -4.56
N THR A 89 0.91 21.13 -3.63
CA THR A 89 2.07 20.30 -3.29
C THR A 89 2.14 20.07 -1.79
N GLU A 90 2.65 18.92 -1.41
CA GLU A 90 2.89 18.53 -0.02
C GLU A 90 4.38 18.35 0.25
N ASN A 91 4.75 18.42 1.52
CA ASN A 91 6.13 18.26 1.95
C ASN A 91 6.30 16.87 2.56
N PHE A 92 7.21 16.08 2.00
CA PHE A 92 7.60 14.77 2.54
C PHE A 92 9.10 14.64 2.54
N MET A 93 9.64 13.91 3.52
CA MET A 93 10.98 13.37 3.45
C MET A 93 11.02 12.16 2.52
N ASP A 94 12.17 11.89 1.90
CA ASP A 94 12.34 10.68 1.08
C ASP A 94 12.12 9.39 1.90
N THR A 95 12.24 9.47 3.23
CA THR A 95 11.95 8.38 4.16
C THR A 95 10.47 8.18 4.45
N GLU A 96 9.59 9.10 4.08
CA GLU A 96 8.13 9.05 4.34
C GLU A 96 7.34 8.55 3.14
N VAL A 97 8.00 8.38 2.00
CA VAL A 97 7.38 7.91 0.76
C VAL A 97 7.97 6.57 0.33
N ILE A 98 7.18 5.81 -0.44
CA ILE A 98 7.59 4.57 -1.09
C ILE A 98 7.49 4.77 -2.59
N LYS A 99 8.55 4.48 -3.32
CA LYS A 99 8.52 4.47 -4.79
C LYS A 99 7.68 3.29 -5.27
N LEU A 100 6.61 3.57 -6.00
CA LEU A 100 5.74 2.54 -6.58
C LEU A 100 6.16 2.17 -8.00
N GLY A 101 6.71 3.12 -8.75
CA GLY A 101 7.12 2.90 -10.13
C GLY A 101 7.67 4.14 -10.82
N GLU A 102 7.73 4.07 -12.14
CA GLU A 102 8.07 5.18 -13.03
C GLU A 102 7.04 5.24 -14.17
N TYR A 103 6.66 6.46 -14.55
CA TYR A 103 5.73 6.72 -15.65
C TYR A 103 6.28 7.86 -16.50
N GLN A 104 6.52 7.58 -17.79
CA GLN A 104 7.14 8.53 -18.72
C GLN A 104 8.40 9.20 -18.11
N ASP A 105 9.34 8.38 -17.64
CA ASP A 105 10.61 8.79 -17.02
C ASP A 105 10.48 9.59 -15.70
N ALA A 106 9.28 9.71 -15.13
CA ALA A 106 9.04 10.32 -13.83
C ALA A 106 8.70 9.26 -12.78
N ALA A 107 9.50 9.19 -11.70
CA ALA A 107 9.18 8.33 -10.56
C ALA A 107 7.93 8.84 -9.83
N PHE A 108 7.05 7.91 -9.47
CA PHE A 108 5.88 8.19 -8.64
C PHE A 108 5.88 7.33 -7.37
N PHE A 109 5.23 7.87 -6.35
CA PHE A 109 5.35 7.43 -4.97
C PHE A 109 3.98 7.39 -4.28
N ALA A 110 3.88 6.65 -3.18
CA ALA A 110 2.82 6.76 -2.19
C ALA A 110 3.41 7.12 -0.83
N SER A 111 2.59 7.67 0.08
CA SER A 111 3.00 7.82 1.47
C SER A 111 3.18 6.44 2.11
N LYS A 112 4.16 6.28 3.00
CA LYS A 112 4.31 5.05 3.79
C LYS A 112 3.15 4.78 4.74
N GLU A 113 2.43 5.83 5.12
CA GLU A 113 1.25 5.74 5.99
C GLU A 113 -0.01 5.34 5.21
N ASP A 114 0.01 5.53 3.89
CA ASP A 114 -1.11 5.21 3.00
C ASP A 114 -1.03 3.73 2.59
N VAL A 115 -2.13 3.01 2.79
CA VAL A 115 -2.23 1.56 2.57
C VAL A 115 -3.15 1.32 1.40
N GLU A 116 -2.82 0.34 0.55
CA GLU A 116 -3.68 0.01 -0.60
C GLU A 116 -5.14 -0.27 -0.20
N PRO A 117 -6.13 0.27 -0.93
CA PRO A 117 -5.98 1.17 -2.09
C PRO A 117 -5.51 2.57 -1.68
N TYR A 118 -4.52 3.11 -2.39
CA TYR A 118 -3.96 4.42 -2.09
C TYR A 118 -5.00 5.53 -2.28
N ASP A 119 -4.99 6.53 -1.41
CA ASP A 119 -5.81 7.73 -1.55
C ASP A 119 -5.17 8.74 -2.50
N ARG A 120 -3.83 8.80 -2.50
CA ARG A 120 -3.05 9.76 -3.29
C ARG A 120 -1.76 9.14 -3.81
N LEU A 121 -1.44 9.51 -5.05
CA LEU A 121 -0.12 9.27 -5.62
C LEU A 121 0.68 10.56 -5.64
N TYR A 122 2.00 10.46 -5.68
CA TYR A 122 2.90 11.60 -5.59
C TYR A 122 3.98 11.55 -6.66
N THR A 123 4.38 12.71 -7.19
CA THR A 123 5.62 12.85 -7.97
C THR A 123 6.52 13.89 -7.33
N LYS A 124 7.82 13.60 -7.26
CA LYS A 124 8.80 14.50 -6.65
C LYS A 124 9.05 15.70 -7.56
N PHE A 125 8.71 16.89 -7.08
CA PHE A 125 8.85 18.15 -7.80
C PHE A 125 10.12 18.90 -7.40
N SER A 126 10.48 18.88 -6.12
CA SER A 126 11.70 19.49 -5.60
C SER A 126 12.24 18.69 -4.41
N ARG A 127 13.29 19.18 -3.76
CA ARG A 127 13.77 18.60 -2.51
C ARG A 127 12.64 18.65 -1.48
N ASN A 128 12.23 17.48 -1.01
CA ASN A 128 11.15 17.28 -0.05
C ASN A 128 9.79 17.86 -0.45
N ARG A 129 9.55 18.12 -1.73
CA ARG A 129 8.26 18.63 -2.23
C ARG A 129 7.69 17.69 -3.27
N TYR A 130 6.44 17.31 -3.06
CA TYR A 130 5.75 16.33 -3.87
C TYR A 130 4.43 16.90 -4.35
N ARG A 131 4.14 16.76 -5.64
CA ARG A 131 2.82 17.06 -6.20
C ARG A 131 1.96 15.82 -6.02
N TYR A 132 0.76 15.97 -5.47
CA TYR A 132 -0.16 14.84 -5.32
C TYR A 132 -1.12 14.74 -6.50
N TYR A 133 -1.60 13.52 -6.73
CA TYR A 133 -2.58 13.18 -7.74
C TYR A 133 -3.80 12.59 -7.04
N LYS A 134 -4.98 12.88 -7.58
CA LYS A 134 -6.24 12.33 -7.10
C LYS A 134 -6.89 11.50 -8.18
N LEU A 135 -7.59 10.45 -7.76
CA LEU A 135 -8.57 9.80 -8.61
C LEU A 135 -9.63 10.82 -8.96
N LYS A 136 -10.01 10.87 -10.25
CA LYS A 136 -11.16 11.65 -10.65
C LYS A 136 -12.40 10.94 -10.13
N SER A 137 -13.12 11.58 -9.22
CA SER A 137 -14.42 11.07 -8.79
C SER A 137 -15.46 11.38 -9.87
N GLU A 138 -16.40 10.47 -10.13
CA GLU A 138 -17.50 10.73 -11.09
C GLU A 138 -18.33 11.97 -10.70
N SER A 139 -18.32 12.36 -9.42
CA SER A 139 -19.00 13.56 -8.93
C SER A 139 -18.41 14.87 -9.43
N ASP A 140 -17.10 14.94 -9.72
CA ASP A 140 -16.44 16.19 -10.14
C ASP A 140 -16.87 16.64 -11.55
N ASP A 141 -17.38 15.72 -12.37
CA ASP A 141 -17.85 16.03 -13.72
C ASP A 141 -19.25 16.66 -13.77
N GLN A 142 -20.06 16.53 -12.71
CA GLN A 142 -21.43 17.10 -12.71
C GLN A 142 -21.48 18.59 -12.40
N ASP A 143 -20.47 19.16 -11.73
CA ASP A 143 -20.47 20.58 -11.36
C ASP A 143 -20.14 21.52 -12.54
N HIS A 144 -19.49 21.02 -13.59
CA HIS A 144 -19.21 21.80 -14.80
C HIS A 144 -20.41 21.90 -15.76
N LEU A 145 -21.47 21.12 -15.54
CA LEU A 145 -22.68 21.11 -16.39
C LEU A 145 -23.82 21.98 -15.85
N ARG A 146 -23.61 22.70 -14.74
CA ARG A 146 -24.61 23.56 -14.08
C ARG A 146 -24.33 25.06 -14.16
N GLN A 147 -23.37 25.49 -14.98
CA GLN A 147 -23.10 26.91 -15.29
C GLN A 147 -23.64 27.26 -16.67
#